data_AF-A0A7W6ZZN4-F1
#
_entry.id   AF-A0A7W6ZZN4-F1
#
_cell.length_a   1.000
_cell.length_b   1.000
_cell.length_c   1.000
_cell.angle_alpha   90.00
_cell.angle_beta   90.00
_cell.angle_gamma   90.00
#
_symmetry.space_group_name_H-M   'P 1'
#
loop_
_entity.id
_entity.type
_entity.pdbx_description
1 polymer ?
#
loop_
_entity_poly.entity_id
_entity_poly.type
_entity_poly.pdbx_seq_one_letter_code
_entity_poly.pdbx_strand_id
1 'polypeptide(L)'
;MAVAYVQMISGNHADAAAAIEKALRFDPNLSAIDRYTAGMIFYLQRDYERAIDSFKRAGYGSQGNGEFVTPLAMAYVRAGRIDEARATVAEAQRLLGGRDCLAAESLALMQVQPDGKAAFRSASQMMTEKVSVKGNLLCEQSENAFDRPDCGPVYRHANPADETTYAYMNSTKVFYFSPAQ
;
A
#
# COMPACT_ATOMS: atom_id res chain seq x y z
N MET A 1 22.38 20.92 4.40
CA MET A 1 21.19 20.27 3.80
C MET A 1 20.22 21.27 3.19
N ALA A 2 19.74 22.30 3.90
CA ALA A 2 18.83 23.31 3.33
C ALA A 2 19.31 23.95 2.01
N VAL A 3 20.59 24.32 1.92
CA VAL A 3 21.17 24.85 0.66
C VAL A 3 21.06 23.84 -0.48
N ALA A 4 21.36 22.55 -0.23
CA ALA A 4 21.27 21.51 -1.25
C ALA A 4 19.83 21.33 -1.74
N TYR A 5 18.86 21.36 -0.82
CA TYR A 5 17.43 21.27 -1.14
C TYR A 5 16.96 22.45 -2.01
N VAL A 6 17.33 23.69 -1.64
CA VAL A 6 16.98 24.89 -2.43
C VAL A 6 17.59 24.81 -3.83
N GLN A 7 18.87 24.43 -3.94
CA GLN A 7 19.52 24.28 -5.24
C GLN A 7 18.88 23.17 -6.09
N MET A 8 18.46 22.07 -5.46
CA MET A 8 17.74 20.98 -6.13
C MET A 8 16.43 21.47 -6.74
N ILE A 9 15.60 22.18 -5.96
CA ILE A 9 14.31 22.72 -6.45
C ILE A 9 14.54 23.79 -7.52
N SER A 10 15.62 24.56 -7.42
CA SER A 10 15.97 25.58 -8.40
C SER A 10 16.51 25.00 -9.73
N GLY A 11 16.64 23.67 -9.84
CA GLY A 11 17.17 23.00 -11.03
C GLY A 11 18.71 22.98 -11.11
N ASN A 12 19.40 23.57 -10.14
CA ASN A 12 20.86 23.66 -10.10
C ASN A 12 21.46 22.38 -9.52
N HIS A 13 21.29 21.25 -10.22
CA HIS A 13 21.65 19.93 -9.70
C HIS A 13 23.14 19.77 -9.38
N ALA A 14 24.03 20.44 -10.13
CA ALA A 14 25.47 20.45 -9.86
C ALA A 14 25.81 21.09 -8.50
N ASP A 15 25.26 22.28 -8.23
CA ASP A 15 25.47 22.99 -6.97
C ASP A 15 24.81 22.25 -5.79
N ALA A 16 23.65 21.64 -6.04
CA ALA A 16 22.99 20.79 -5.06
C ALA A 16 23.89 19.62 -4.63
N ALA A 17 24.53 18.93 -5.58
CA ALA A 17 25.45 17.84 -5.26
C ALA A 17 26.71 18.32 -4.55
N ALA A 18 27.29 19.46 -4.95
CA ALA A 18 28.42 20.05 -4.24
C ALA A 18 28.07 20.38 -2.77
N ALA A 19 26.85 20.84 -2.52
CA ALA A 19 26.34 21.08 -1.17
C ALA A 19 26.14 19.77 -0.38
N ILE A 20 25.72 18.68 -1.03
CA ILE A 20 25.65 17.34 -0.40
C ILE A 20 27.04 16.80 -0.07
N GLU A 21 28.02 16.90 -0.97
CA GLU A 21 29.41 16.49 -0.69
C GLU A 21 29.98 17.22 0.51
N LYS A 22 29.72 18.53 0.59
CA LYS A 22 30.13 19.32 1.75
C LYS A 22 29.43 18.84 3.02
N ALA A 23 28.14 18.53 2.96
CA ALA A 23 27.40 18.01 4.12
C ALA A 23 27.97 16.66 4.59
N LEU A 24 28.21 15.72 3.68
CA LEU A 24 28.76 14.40 3.98
C LEU A 24 30.17 14.44 4.59
N ARG A 25 30.97 15.48 4.29
CA ARG A 25 32.27 15.69 4.95
C ARG A 25 32.15 16.09 6.42
N PHE A 26 31.11 16.84 6.78
CA PHE A 26 30.89 17.26 8.17
C PHE A 26 30.12 16.21 8.98
N ASP A 27 29.12 15.60 8.34
CA ASP A 27 28.32 14.53 8.91
C ASP A 27 28.22 13.35 7.93
N PRO A 28 29.04 12.31 8.10
CA PRO A 28 28.97 11.09 7.30
C PRO A 28 27.67 10.29 7.53
N ASN A 29 26.95 10.59 8.62
CA ASN A 29 25.75 9.88 9.02
C ASN A 29 24.48 10.75 8.99
N LEU A 30 24.19 11.31 7.82
CA LEU A 30 22.98 12.06 7.56
C LEU A 30 21.70 11.36 8.03
N SER A 31 20.73 12.16 8.47
CA SER A 31 19.38 11.72 8.83
C SER A 31 18.66 11.03 7.65
N ALA A 32 17.60 10.27 7.92
CA ALA A 32 16.79 9.62 6.88
C ALA A 32 16.31 10.61 5.79
N ILE A 33 15.79 11.76 6.21
CA ILE A 33 15.29 12.82 5.31
C ILE A 33 16.42 13.44 4.49
N ASP A 34 17.58 13.64 5.10
CA ASP A 34 18.74 14.20 4.42
C ASP A 34 19.34 13.22 3.41
N ARG A 35 19.31 11.91 3.71
CA ARG A 35 19.68 10.85 2.78
C ARG A 35 18.71 10.74 1.61
N TYR A 36 17.41 10.90 1.86
CA TYR A 36 16.42 11.00 0.78
C TYR A 36 16.74 12.17 -0.15
N THR A 37 17.01 13.35 0.43
CA THR A 37 17.38 14.54 -0.36
C THR A 37 18.64 14.32 -1.17
N ALA A 38 19.68 13.71 -0.57
CA ALA A 38 20.90 13.33 -1.27
C ALA A 38 20.62 12.36 -2.43
N GLY A 39 19.81 11.33 -2.19
CA GLY A 39 19.43 10.35 -3.20
C GLY A 39 18.69 10.98 -4.38
N MET A 40 17.76 11.89 -4.12
CA MET A 40 17.05 12.63 -5.18
C MET A 40 18.01 13.49 -6.01
N ILE A 41 18.97 14.16 -5.37
CA ILE A 41 19.98 14.97 -6.08
C ILE A 41 20.85 14.08 -6.99
N PHE A 42 21.35 12.94 -6.50
CA PHE A 42 22.12 12.01 -7.32
C PHE A 42 21.28 11.41 -8.46
N TYR A 43 20.01 11.08 -8.21
CA TYR A 43 19.10 10.60 -9.23
C TYR A 43 18.92 11.63 -10.36
N LEU A 44 18.73 12.90 -10.02
CA LEU A 44 18.61 13.99 -11.00
C LEU A 44 19.90 14.21 -11.79
N GLN A 45 21.06 13.98 -11.17
CA GLN A 45 22.36 13.97 -11.84
C GLN A 45 22.64 12.71 -12.66
N ARG A 46 21.73 11.73 -12.66
CA ARG A 46 21.89 10.41 -13.29
C ARG A 46 22.99 9.55 -12.67
N ASP A 47 23.45 9.90 -11.47
CA ASP A 47 24.31 9.04 -10.66
C ASP A 47 23.44 8.05 -9.88
N TYR A 48 22.95 7.05 -10.60
CA TYR A 48 21.95 6.13 -10.06
C TYR A 48 22.52 5.23 -8.95
N GLU A 49 23.81 4.90 -8.98
CA GLU A 49 24.43 4.06 -7.95
C GLU A 49 24.49 4.78 -6.59
N ARG A 50 24.88 6.06 -6.57
CA ARG A 50 24.84 6.85 -5.33
C ARG A 50 23.43 7.16 -4.87
N ALA A 51 22.49 7.32 -5.81
CA ALA A 51 21.08 7.45 -5.48
C ALA A 51 20.57 6.20 -4.75
N ILE A 52 20.87 5.01 -5.28
CA ILE A 52 20.52 3.73 -4.69
C ILE A 52 21.09 3.61 -3.26
N ASP A 53 22.39 3.88 -3.04
CA ASP A 53 22.99 3.85 -1.69
C ASP A 53 22.26 4.78 -0.72
N SER A 54 22.01 6.02 -1.16
CA SER A 54 21.37 7.04 -0.34
C SER A 54 19.95 6.63 0.06
N PHE A 55 19.15 6.11 -0.88
CA PHE A 55 17.79 5.65 -0.60
C PHE A 55 17.75 4.41 0.28
N LYS A 56 18.67 3.44 0.09
CA LYS A 56 18.75 2.26 0.98
C LYS A 56 19.05 2.67 2.42
N ARG A 57 20.02 3.58 2.60
CA ARG A 57 20.44 4.07 3.92
C ARG A 57 19.44 5.05 4.56
N ALA A 58 18.51 5.61 3.78
CA ALA A 58 17.44 6.46 4.31
C ALA A 58 16.41 5.68 5.16
N GLY A 59 16.48 4.34 5.20
CA GLY A 59 15.59 3.51 6.01
C GLY A 59 14.62 2.66 5.19
N TYR A 60 15.02 2.24 3.99
CA TYR A 60 14.28 1.18 3.29
C TYR A 60 14.16 -0.05 4.20
N GLY A 61 12.93 -0.46 4.51
CA GLY A 61 12.64 -1.62 5.38
C GLY A 61 12.32 -1.31 6.84
N SER A 62 12.39 -0.05 7.31
CA SER A 62 11.90 0.31 8.64
C SER A 62 10.37 0.50 8.64
N GLN A 63 9.70 0.01 9.68
CA GLN A 63 8.25 0.05 9.84
C GLN A 63 7.72 1.49 9.71
N GLY A 64 6.86 1.75 8.71
CA GLY A 64 6.26 3.07 8.44
C GLY A 64 6.96 3.92 7.37
N ASN A 65 8.12 3.52 6.84
CA ASN A 65 8.88 4.30 5.84
C ASN A 65 8.69 3.79 4.40
N GLY A 66 7.43 3.51 4.01
CA GLY A 66 7.09 3.14 2.62
C GLY A 66 7.41 4.23 1.59
N GLU A 67 7.60 5.47 2.05
CA GLU A 67 7.90 6.64 1.21
C GLU A 67 9.22 6.51 0.41
N PHE A 68 10.18 5.68 0.86
CA PHE A 68 11.47 5.52 0.19
C PHE A 68 11.50 4.39 -0.85
N VAL A 69 10.45 3.57 -0.93
CA VAL A 69 10.35 2.43 -1.85
C VAL A 69 10.33 2.90 -3.30
N THR A 70 9.45 3.87 -3.60
CA THR A 70 9.28 4.39 -4.96
C THR A 70 10.57 5.02 -5.51
N PRO A 71 11.25 5.95 -4.80
CA PRO A 71 12.53 6.48 -5.24
C PRO A 71 13.61 5.42 -5.47
N LEU A 72 13.71 4.42 -4.59
CA LEU A 72 14.69 3.33 -4.73
C LEU A 72 14.40 2.46 -5.96
N ALA A 73 13.15 2.06 -6.16
CA ALA A 73 12.73 1.30 -7.33
C ALA A 73 12.96 2.10 -8.63
N MET A 74 12.68 3.40 -8.64
CA MET A 74 12.98 4.29 -9.76
C MET A 74 14.47 4.34 -10.06
N ALA A 75 15.32 4.44 -9.04
CA ALA A 75 16.77 4.46 -9.22
C ALA A 75 17.29 3.13 -9.81
N TYR A 76 16.80 1.98 -9.31
CA TYR A 76 17.13 0.68 -9.89
C TYR A 76 16.70 0.56 -11.36
N VAL A 77 15.49 1.00 -11.71
CA VAL A 77 15.02 1.00 -13.11
C VAL A 77 15.95 1.81 -14.01
N ARG A 78 16.35 3.00 -13.57
CA ARG A 78 17.24 3.87 -14.34
C ARG A 78 18.66 3.35 -14.44
N ALA A 79 19.10 2.57 -13.46
CA ALA A 79 20.35 1.82 -13.50
C ALA A 79 20.28 0.52 -14.34
N GLY A 80 19.11 0.17 -14.90
CA GLY A 80 18.90 -1.08 -15.65
C GLY A 80 18.74 -2.33 -14.77
N ARG A 81 18.63 -2.16 -13.46
CA ARG A 81 18.55 -3.23 -12.45
C ARG A 81 17.10 -3.61 -12.18
N ILE A 82 16.42 -4.09 -13.22
CA ILE A 82 14.97 -4.31 -13.21
C ILE A 82 14.55 -5.35 -12.16
N ASP A 83 15.33 -6.42 -11.97
CA ASP A 83 15.01 -7.47 -11.00
C ASP A 83 15.07 -6.95 -9.56
N GLU A 84 16.04 -6.09 -9.26
CA GLU A 84 16.14 -5.45 -7.95
C GLU A 84 15.02 -4.44 -7.71
N ALA A 85 14.58 -3.72 -8.76
CA ALA A 85 13.40 -2.87 -8.68
C ALA A 85 12.15 -3.69 -8.33
N ARG A 86 11.93 -4.84 -9.00
CA ARG A 86 10.80 -5.74 -8.72
C ARG A 86 10.87 -6.29 -7.30
N ALA A 87 12.03 -6.78 -6.87
CA ALA A 87 12.22 -7.27 -5.51
C ALA A 87 11.95 -6.19 -4.47
N THR A 88 12.41 -4.95 -4.73
CA THR A 88 12.20 -3.80 -3.84
C THR A 88 10.71 -3.49 -3.63
N VAL A 89 9.94 -3.50 -4.72
CA VAL A 89 8.48 -3.27 -4.68
C VAL A 89 7.77 -4.44 -4.00
N ALA A 90 8.14 -5.68 -4.29
CA ALA A 90 7.54 -6.86 -3.68
C ALA A 90 7.76 -6.92 -2.16
N GLU A 91 8.98 -6.64 -1.70
CA GLU A 91 9.28 -6.61 -0.27
C GLU A 91 8.56 -5.44 0.43
N ALA A 92 8.45 -4.28 -0.23
CA ALA A 92 7.64 -3.19 0.28
C ALA A 92 6.16 -3.58 0.40
N GLN A 93 5.60 -4.28 -0.59
CA GLN A 93 4.23 -4.81 -0.52
C GLN A 93 4.08 -5.82 0.61
N ARG A 94 5.11 -6.62 0.93
CA ARG A 94 5.08 -7.53 2.08
C ARG A 94 5.10 -6.80 3.42
N LEU A 95 5.93 -5.76 3.54
CA LEU A 95 6.10 -4.96 4.76
C LEU A 95 4.94 -3.99 5.00
N LEU A 96 4.40 -3.41 3.93
CA LEU A 96 3.26 -2.49 3.92
C LEU A 96 1.92 -3.22 3.69
N GLY A 97 1.93 -4.53 3.39
CA GLY A 97 0.75 -5.36 3.12
C GLY A 97 -0.21 -5.56 4.30
N GLY A 98 -0.07 -4.77 5.37
CA GLY A 98 -1.07 -4.59 6.41
C GLY A 98 -1.49 -3.13 6.64
N ARG A 99 -0.87 -2.15 5.96
CA ARG A 99 -1.14 -0.72 6.05
C ARG A 99 -0.80 -0.04 4.72
N ASP A 100 -1.84 0.39 4.01
CA ASP A 100 -1.79 1.42 2.97
C ASP A 100 -1.29 0.99 1.57
N CYS A 101 -2.03 0.09 0.93
CA CYS A 101 -2.14 0.13 -0.53
C CYS A 101 -3.60 0.27 -0.92
N LEU A 102 -3.97 1.38 -1.60
CA LEU A 102 -5.30 1.58 -2.19
C LEU A 102 -5.67 0.49 -3.21
N ALA A 103 -4.68 -0.30 -3.67
CA ALA A 103 -4.83 -1.42 -4.59
C ALA A 103 -4.65 -2.80 -3.93
N ALA A 104 -4.35 -2.86 -2.64
CA ALA A 104 -4.62 -4.08 -1.91
C ALA A 104 -6.14 -4.12 -1.78
N GLU A 105 -6.80 -4.93 -2.62
CA GLU A 105 -8.16 -5.38 -2.35
C GLU A 105 -8.19 -5.69 -0.86
N SER A 106 -9.02 -4.98 -0.11
CA SER A 106 -9.19 -5.21 1.32
C SER A 106 -9.68 -6.64 1.48
N LEU A 107 -8.75 -7.59 1.60
CA LEU A 107 -9.01 -9.01 1.80
C LEU A 107 -9.84 -9.11 3.07
N ALA A 108 -11.14 -9.24 2.85
CA ALA A 108 -12.13 -9.34 3.89
C ALA A 108 -12.71 -10.75 3.83
N LEU A 109 -12.78 -11.39 4.99
CA LEU A 109 -13.41 -12.69 5.14
C LEU A 109 -14.72 -12.49 5.92
N MET A 110 -15.80 -13.05 5.38
CA MET A 110 -17.06 -13.19 6.08
C MET A 110 -17.38 -14.67 6.22
N GLN A 111 -17.67 -15.12 7.43
CA GLN A 111 -18.17 -16.46 7.72
C GLN A 111 -19.59 -16.35 8.26
N VAL A 112 -20.52 -17.12 7.68
CA VAL A 112 -21.92 -17.14 8.09
C VAL A 112 -22.27 -18.55 8.58
N GLN A 113 -22.74 -18.65 9.81
CA GLN A 113 -23.22 -19.91 10.39
C GLN A 113 -24.65 -20.21 9.92
N PRO A 114 -25.10 -21.48 9.98
CA PRO A 114 -26.48 -21.84 9.63
C PRO A 114 -27.56 -21.11 10.44
N ASP A 115 -27.24 -20.64 11.65
CA ASP A 115 -28.15 -19.86 12.51
C ASP A 115 -28.16 -18.35 12.16
N GLY A 116 -27.45 -17.95 11.10
CA GLY A 116 -27.36 -16.58 10.63
C GLY A 116 -26.35 -15.71 11.38
N LYS A 117 -25.65 -16.22 12.40
CA LYS A 117 -24.54 -15.45 12.99
C LYS A 117 -23.39 -15.37 12.01
N ALA A 118 -22.81 -14.19 11.90
CA ALA A 118 -21.68 -13.97 11.03
C ALA A 118 -20.56 -13.20 11.73
N ALA A 119 -19.34 -13.45 11.27
CA ALA A 119 -18.16 -12.70 11.63
C ALA A 119 -17.50 -12.18 10.35
N PHE A 120 -17.26 -10.87 10.34
CA PHE A 120 -16.55 -10.18 9.28
C PHE A 120 -15.21 -9.69 9.82
N ARG A 121 -14.16 -9.94 9.03
CA ARG A 121 -12.80 -9.48 9.34
C ARG A 121 -12.13 -8.95 8.09
N SER A 122 -11.54 -7.77 8.20
CA SER A 122 -10.64 -7.14 7.22
C SER A 122 -9.34 -6.72 7.90
N ALA A 123 -8.46 -6.04 7.17
CA ALA A 123 -7.23 -5.48 7.73
C ALA A 123 -7.48 -4.41 8.82
N SER A 124 -8.60 -3.68 8.73
CA SER A 124 -8.90 -2.54 9.60
C SER A 124 -10.12 -2.74 10.51
N GLN A 125 -10.93 -3.77 10.28
CA GLN A 125 -12.18 -3.97 11.01
C GLN A 125 -12.40 -5.44 11.33
N MET A 126 -12.92 -5.70 12.52
CA MET A 126 -13.49 -6.99 12.90
C MET A 126 -14.82 -6.73 13.57
N MET A 127 -15.87 -7.39 13.11
CA MET A 127 -17.21 -7.23 13.66
C MET A 127 -17.98 -8.54 13.61
N THR A 128 -18.91 -8.68 14.54
CA THR A 128 -19.94 -9.73 14.52
C THR A 128 -21.24 -9.12 14.05
N GLU A 129 -22.00 -9.89 13.28
CA GLU A 129 -23.27 -9.45 12.71
C GLU A 129 -24.26 -10.61 12.60
N LYS A 130 -25.52 -10.29 12.33
CA LYS A 130 -26.53 -11.26 11.94
C LYS A 130 -26.88 -11.07 10.48
N VAL A 131 -26.85 -12.18 9.74
CA VAL A 131 -27.25 -12.27 8.35
C VAL A 131 -28.61 -12.94 8.27
N SER A 132 -29.53 -12.34 7.52
CA SER A 132 -30.86 -12.87 7.28
C SER A 132 -31.29 -12.65 5.84
N VAL A 133 -32.25 -13.43 5.37
CA VAL A 133 -32.84 -13.25 4.03
C VAL A 133 -34.24 -12.66 4.18
N LYS A 134 -34.48 -11.53 3.52
CA LYS A 134 -35.78 -10.86 3.48
C LYS A 134 -36.25 -10.73 2.03
N GLY A 135 -37.12 -11.66 1.61
CA GLY A 135 -37.53 -11.74 0.21
C GLY A 135 -36.35 -12.13 -0.68
N ASN A 136 -35.99 -11.27 -1.63
CA ASN A 136 -34.85 -11.44 -2.53
C ASN A 136 -33.58 -10.67 -2.09
N LEU A 137 -33.55 -10.18 -0.85
CA LEU A 137 -32.43 -9.42 -0.31
C LEU A 137 -31.72 -10.20 0.80
N LEU A 138 -30.39 -10.12 0.81
CA LEU A 138 -29.56 -10.50 1.93
C LEU A 138 -29.40 -9.27 2.83
N CYS A 139 -29.69 -9.41 4.11
CA CYS A 139 -29.69 -8.34 5.09
C CYS A 139 -28.66 -8.61 6.17
N GLU A 140 -27.80 -7.63 6.41
CA GLU A 140 -26.77 -7.66 7.44
C GLU A 140 -27.10 -6.67 8.55
N GLN A 141 -27.04 -7.14 9.79
CA GLN A 141 -27.29 -6.34 10.97
C GLN A 141 -26.08 -6.43 11.91
N SER A 142 -25.32 -5.35 12.01
CA SER A 142 -24.21 -5.22 12.95
C SER A 142 -24.55 -4.26 14.07
N GLU A 143 -23.91 -4.44 15.23
CA GLU A 143 -24.07 -3.56 16.39
C GLU A 143 -23.62 -2.12 16.09
N ASN A 144 -22.70 -1.96 15.11
CA ASN A 144 -22.17 -0.66 14.68
C ASN A 144 -23.18 0.16 13.87
N ALA A 145 -24.24 -0.46 13.34
CA ALA A 145 -25.27 0.19 12.52
C ALA A 145 -26.54 0.54 13.31
N PHE A 146 -26.46 0.67 14.64
CA PHE A 146 -27.61 0.94 15.52
C PHE A 146 -28.77 -0.05 15.29
N ASP A 147 -28.43 -1.33 15.08
CA ASP A 147 -29.39 -2.41 14.81
C ASP A 147 -30.27 -2.23 13.57
N ARG A 148 -29.90 -1.34 12.64
CA ARG A 148 -30.58 -1.24 11.36
C ARG A 148 -29.99 -2.25 10.39
N PRO A 149 -30.81 -3.15 9.81
CA PRO A 149 -30.34 -4.06 8.79
C PRO A 149 -30.03 -3.29 7.49
N ASP A 150 -28.82 -3.46 6.96
CA ASP A 150 -28.45 -3.03 5.61
C ASP A 150 -28.69 -4.20 4.65
N CYS A 151 -29.60 -4.01 3.70
CA CYS A 151 -30.08 -5.08 2.83
C CYS A 151 -29.68 -4.81 1.38
N GLY A 152 -29.16 -5.85 0.73
CA GLY A 152 -28.66 -5.79 -0.63
C GLY A 152 -29.05 -7.01 -1.47
N PRO A 153 -29.14 -6.87 -2.81
CA PRO A 153 -29.36 -8.01 -3.70
C PRO A 153 -28.10 -8.89 -3.81
N VAL A 154 -28.32 -10.17 -4.14
CA VAL A 154 -27.27 -11.11 -4.52
C VAL A 154 -27.39 -11.41 -6.01
N TYR A 155 -26.33 -11.16 -6.75
CA TYR A 155 -26.22 -11.43 -8.19
C TYR A 155 -25.42 -12.71 -8.42
N ARG A 156 -25.78 -13.47 -9.45
CA ARG A 156 -25.03 -14.63 -9.93
C ARG A 156 -24.26 -14.25 -11.18
N HIS A 157 -22.97 -14.58 -11.24
CA HIS A 157 -22.17 -14.34 -12.43
C HIS A 157 -22.61 -15.25 -13.59
N ALA A 158 -22.70 -14.69 -14.80
CA ALA A 158 -23.13 -15.43 -15.99
C ALA A 158 -22.05 -16.38 -16.56
N ASN A 159 -20.77 -16.13 -16.24
CA ASN A 159 -19.65 -16.92 -16.74
C ASN A 159 -18.62 -17.11 -15.60
N PRO A 160 -18.66 -18.23 -14.85
CA PRO A 160 -17.90 -18.41 -13.61
C PRO A 160 -16.45 -18.86 -13.88
N ALA A 161 -15.74 -18.18 -14.78
CA ALA A 161 -14.34 -18.48 -15.05
C ALA A 161 -13.43 -18.14 -13.83
N ASP A 162 -13.93 -17.35 -12.89
CA ASP A 162 -13.31 -17.01 -11.61
C ASP A 162 -13.95 -17.80 -10.45
N GLU A 163 -13.17 -18.05 -9.38
CA GLU A 163 -13.53 -18.90 -8.23
C GLU A 163 -14.79 -18.44 -7.44
N THR A 164 -15.28 -17.23 -7.68
CA THR A 164 -16.44 -16.63 -6.98
C THR A 164 -17.70 -16.59 -7.88
N THR A 165 -18.75 -17.29 -7.45
CA THR A 165 -19.97 -17.48 -8.26
C THR A 165 -21.02 -16.36 -8.06
N TYR A 166 -21.01 -15.70 -6.91
CA TYR A 166 -22.00 -14.71 -6.51
C TYR A 166 -21.36 -13.40 -6.08
N ALA A 167 -22.07 -12.29 -6.31
CA ALA A 167 -21.75 -10.97 -5.82
C ALA A 167 -22.91 -10.44 -4.97
N TYR A 168 -22.62 -10.10 -3.72
CA TYR A 168 -23.52 -9.36 -2.84
C TYR A 168 -23.07 -7.89 -2.77
N MET A 169 -24.01 -6.96 -2.77
CA MET A 169 -23.72 -5.53 -2.65
C MET A 169 -24.76 -4.84 -1.78
N ASN A 170 -24.29 -4.07 -0.80
CA ASN A 170 -25.11 -3.17 0.00
C ASN A 170 -24.57 -1.73 -0.06
N SER A 171 -24.99 -0.87 0.87
CA SER A 171 -24.59 0.54 0.87
C SER A 171 -23.11 0.79 1.18
N THR A 172 -22.41 -0.20 1.74
CA THR A 172 -21.04 -0.04 2.28
C THR A 172 -20.01 -0.99 1.67
N LYS A 173 -20.43 -2.10 1.04
CA LYS A 173 -19.49 -3.08 0.46
C LYS A 173 -20.05 -3.81 -0.76
N VAL A 174 -19.12 -4.34 -1.56
CA VAL A 174 -19.33 -5.38 -2.56
C VAL A 174 -18.53 -6.61 -2.11
N PHE A 175 -19.18 -7.76 -2.03
CA PHE A 175 -18.58 -9.01 -1.55
C PHE A 175 -18.80 -10.13 -2.56
N TYR A 176 -17.71 -10.75 -3.02
CA TYR A 176 -17.75 -11.88 -3.94
C TYR A 176 -17.56 -13.18 -3.18
N PHE A 177 -18.39 -14.19 -3.43
CA PHE A 177 -18.36 -15.44 -2.68
C PHE A 177 -18.90 -16.64 -3.47
N SER A 178 -18.57 -17.83 -2.96
CA SER A 178 -19.13 -19.11 -3.36
C SER A 178 -19.57 -19.85 -2.09
N PRO A 179 -20.80 -20.39 -1.99
CA PRO A 179 -21.21 -21.21 -0.85
C PRO A 179 -20.28 -22.42 -0.70
N ALA A 180 -19.84 -22.71 0.52
CA ALA A 180 -19.18 -23.97 0.83
C ALA A 180 -20.20 -25.12 0.69
N GLN A 181 -19.80 -26.23 0.07
CA GLN A 181 -20.62 -27.45 -0.06
C GLN A 181 -20.84 -28.13 1.29
#